data_AF-A0A7R9NS79-F1
#
_entry.id   AF-A0A7R9NS79-F1
#
_cell.length_a   1.000
_cell.length_b   1.000
_cell.length_c   1.000
_cell.angle_alpha   90.00
_cell.angle_beta   90.00
_cell.angle_gamma   90.00
#
_symmetry.space_group_name_H-M   'P 1'
#
loop_
_entity.id
_entity.type
_entity.pdbx_description
1 polymer ?
#
loop_
_entity_poly.entity_id
_entity_poly.type
_entity_poly.pdbx_seq_one_letter_code
_entity_poly.pdbx_strand_id
1 'polypeptide(L)'
;RRKTFNEAVEVYRRSTCIEWVQVPRKDTPGHVKVLDDDGGCASYLGKINWRINDLSLSTTCNQLGTMLHEMGHVLGMEHTHERPDRNTYVEVWTENIEKGFMDEFGLNKLQNTHGLPYDYLPMMHYTNWYFSSNGLFT
;
A
#
# COMPACT_ATOMS: atom_id res chain seq x y z
N ARG A 1 5.37 5.54 16.16
CA ARG A 1 4.49 4.67 15.35
C ARG A 1 3.06 4.60 15.89
N ARG A 2 2.80 4.15 17.14
CA ARG A 2 1.41 4.07 17.67
C ARG A 2 0.57 5.36 17.54
N LYS A 3 1.15 6.53 17.82
CA LYS A 3 0.46 7.83 17.64
C LYS A 3 0.01 8.03 16.19
N THR A 4 0.94 7.97 15.24
CA THR A 4 0.68 8.11 13.80
C THR A 4 -0.31 7.06 13.29
N PHE A 5 -0.24 5.82 13.82
CA PHE A 5 -1.19 4.77 13.45
C PHE A 5 -2.61 5.13 13.87
N ASN A 6 -2.78 5.63 15.10
CA ASN A 6 -4.08 6.09 15.57
C ASN A 6 -4.59 7.31 14.78
N GLU A 7 -3.69 8.18 14.31
CA GLU A 7 -4.06 9.28 13.40
C GLU A 7 -4.58 8.73 12.05
N ALA A 8 -3.92 7.72 11.48
CA ALA A 8 -4.37 7.06 10.25
C ALA A 8 -5.73 6.36 10.43
N VAL A 9 -5.95 5.70 11.57
CA VAL A 9 -7.25 5.13 11.96
C VAL A 9 -8.34 6.19 11.97
N GLU A 10 -8.08 7.35 12.56
CA GLU A 10 -9.04 8.46 12.60
C GLU A 10 -9.33 9.05 11.20
N VAL A 11 -8.34 9.10 10.31
CA VAL A 11 -8.55 9.51 8.92
C VAL A 11 -9.50 8.56 8.21
N TYR A 12 -9.29 7.23 8.29
CA TYR A 12 -10.21 6.25 7.71
C TYR A 12 -11.62 6.38 8.30
N ARG A 13 -11.73 6.48 9.63
CA ARG A 13 -13.02 6.62 10.34
C ARG A 13 -13.80 7.86 9.92
N ARG A 14 -13.13 8.97 9.62
CA ARG A 14 -13.77 10.25 9.24
C ARG A 14 -14.13 10.32 7.76
N SER A 15 -13.35 9.65 6.91
CA SER A 15 -13.47 9.77 5.45
C SER A 15 -14.23 8.62 4.80
N THR A 16 -14.45 7.51 5.52
CA THR A 16 -15.05 6.28 4.99
C THR A 16 -15.99 5.65 6.01
N CYS A 17 -16.65 4.55 5.65
CA CYS A 17 -17.40 3.71 6.60
C CYS A 17 -16.52 2.67 7.33
N ILE A 18 -15.19 2.69 7.14
CA ILE A 18 -14.27 1.72 7.73
C ILE A 18 -13.96 2.09 9.18
N GLU A 19 -14.07 1.10 10.06
CA GLU A 19 -13.67 1.20 11.46
C GLU A 19 -12.55 0.21 11.77
N TRP A 20 -11.46 0.70 12.36
CA TRP A 20 -10.37 -0.12 12.86
C TRP A 20 -10.58 -0.35 14.36
N VAL A 21 -10.97 -1.57 14.70
CA VAL A 21 -11.28 -1.94 16.09
C VAL A 21 -10.13 -2.77 16.67
N GLN A 22 -9.59 -2.32 17.79
CA GLN A 22 -8.61 -3.10 18.52
C GLN A 22 -9.29 -4.35 19.12
N VAL A 23 -8.86 -5.53 18.69
CA VAL A 23 -9.27 -6.80 19.28
C VAL A 23 -8.29 -7.23 20.37
N PRO A 24 -8.71 -8.02 21.38
CA PRO A 24 -7.79 -8.65 22.32
C PRO A 24 -6.72 -9.42 21.55
N ARG A 25 -5.47 -9.46 22.07
CA ARG A 25 -4.42 -10.30 21.48
C ARG A 25 -4.91 -11.73 21.41
N LYS A 26 -5.26 -12.15 20.21
CA LYS A 26 -5.69 -13.50 19.87
C LYS A 26 -4.97 -13.84 18.59
N ASP A 27 -4.29 -14.97 18.60
CA ASP A 27 -3.70 -15.53 17.39
C ASP A 27 -4.78 -16.25 16.58
N THR A 28 -5.92 -15.58 16.38
CA THR A 28 -7.07 -16.10 15.64
C THR A 28 -7.10 -15.51 14.23
N PRO A 29 -7.28 -16.33 13.19
CA PRO A 29 -7.37 -15.88 11.80
C PRO A 29 -8.40 -14.77 11.55
N GLY A 30 -8.26 -14.07 10.42
CA GLY A 30 -9.24 -13.06 9.99
C GLY A 30 -9.05 -11.68 10.62
N HIS A 31 -7.92 -11.45 11.29
CA HIS A 31 -7.56 -10.18 11.92
C HIS A 31 -6.21 -9.68 11.42
N VAL A 32 -6.00 -8.37 11.57
CA VAL A 32 -4.74 -7.70 11.23
C VAL A 32 -3.87 -7.62 12.48
N LYS A 33 -2.62 -8.05 12.37
CA LYS A 33 -1.61 -7.89 13.41
C LYS A 33 -0.63 -6.83 12.98
N VAL A 34 -0.67 -5.69 13.66
CA VAL A 34 0.28 -4.60 13.44
C VAL A 34 1.61 -4.98 14.07
N LEU A 35 2.63 -5.16 13.24
CA LEU A 35 3.98 -5.50 13.65
C LEU A 35 4.82 -4.23 13.75
N ASP A 36 5.58 -4.16 14.84
CA ASP A 36 6.49 -3.07 15.17
C ASP A 36 7.92 -3.57 14.98
N ASP A 37 8.26 -3.91 13.73
CA ASP A 37 9.48 -4.64 13.35
C ASP A 37 10.44 -3.79 12.48
N ASP A 38 11.50 -4.40 11.97
CA ASP A 38 12.48 -3.77 11.07
C ASP A 38 12.40 -4.32 9.63
N GLY A 39 11.25 -4.88 9.24
CA GLY A 39 11.06 -5.59 7.95
C GLY A 39 10.70 -4.71 6.75
N GLY A 40 10.39 -3.42 6.98
CA GLY A 40 9.95 -2.48 5.94
C GLY A 40 8.54 -1.93 6.20
N CYS A 41 7.89 -1.46 5.14
CA CYS A 41 6.46 -1.09 5.13
C CYS A 41 5.77 -2.05 4.18
N ALA A 42 4.92 -2.93 4.71
CA ALA A 42 4.28 -3.94 3.89
C ALA A 42 3.03 -4.53 4.56
N SER A 43 2.09 -4.98 3.74
CA SER A 43 0.97 -5.80 4.16
C SER A 43 0.49 -6.70 3.02
N TYR A 44 -0.31 -7.72 3.35
CA TYR A 44 -1.00 -8.47 2.31
C TYR A 44 -2.26 -7.72 1.84
N LEU A 45 -2.58 -7.93 0.55
CA LEU A 45 -3.78 -7.40 -0.07
C LEU A 45 -5.04 -8.06 0.48
N GLY A 46 -5.92 -7.25 1.06
CA GLY A 46 -7.27 -7.62 1.47
C GLY A 46 -7.37 -8.51 2.71
N LYS A 47 -8.61 -8.95 3.00
CA LYS A 47 -8.92 -9.80 4.15
C LYS A 47 -8.48 -11.24 3.92
N ILE A 48 -7.67 -11.77 4.83
CA ILE A 48 -7.27 -13.17 4.85
C ILE A 48 -7.97 -13.91 6.00
N ASN A 49 -8.92 -14.80 5.68
CA ASN A 49 -9.74 -15.48 6.69
C ASN A 49 -9.05 -16.69 7.36
N TRP A 50 -8.01 -17.27 6.74
CA TRP A 50 -7.39 -18.52 7.19
C TRP A 50 -6.08 -18.32 7.99
N ARG A 51 -5.56 -17.09 8.06
CA ARG A 51 -4.42 -16.72 8.91
C ARG A 51 -4.59 -15.29 9.43
N ILE A 52 -3.61 -14.85 10.21
CA ILE A 52 -3.42 -13.44 10.58
C ILE A 52 -2.84 -12.70 9.37
N ASN A 53 -3.34 -11.50 9.09
CA ASN A 53 -2.74 -10.59 8.11
C ASN A 53 -1.75 -9.67 8.84
N ASP A 54 -0.45 -9.87 8.61
CA ASP A 54 0.57 -9.04 9.23
C ASP A 54 0.69 -7.70 8.48
N LEU A 55 0.67 -6.61 9.25
CA LEU A 55 0.94 -5.25 8.77
C LEU A 55 2.27 -4.80 9.39
N SER A 56 3.34 -4.90 8.61
CA SER A 56 4.71 -4.52 9.01
C SER A 56 4.88 -3.01 8.87
N LEU A 57 5.22 -2.36 9.98
CA LEU A 57 5.43 -0.92 10.05
C LEU A 57 6.76 -0.63 10.76
N SER A 58 7.84 -0.62 9.99
CA SER A 58 9.15 -0.25 10.50
C SER A 58 9.32 1.22 10.85
N THR A 59 10.49 1.58 11.40
CA THR A 59 10.85 2.97 11.74
C THR A 59 10.67 3.94 10.58
N THR A 60 10.94 3.53 9.34
CA THR A 60 10.80 4.37 8.14
C THR A 60 9.34 4.61 7.75
N CYS A 61 8.41 3.76 8.22
CA CYS A 61 6.97 3.85 7.93
C CYS A 61 6.22 4.83 8.83
N ASN A 62 6.93 5.58 9.69
CA ASN A 62 6.32 6.47 10.68
C ASN A 62 5.81 7.80 10.10
N GLN A 63 5.20 7.75 8.91
CA GLN A 63 4.58 8.88 8.23
C GLN A 63 3.10 8.56 8.00
N LEU A 64 2.23 9.56 8.14
CA LEU A 64 0.78 9.36 8.02
C LEU A 64 0.40 8.76 6.67
N GLY A 65 0.97 9.28 5.57
CA GLY A 65 0.72 8.78 4.22
C GLY A 65 1.09 7.30 4.04
N THR A 66 2.26 6.89 4.54
CA THR A 66 2.71 5.49 4.49
C THR A 66 1.79 4.57 5.29
N MET A 67 1.33 4.99 6.48
CA MET A 67 0.38 4.18 7.24
C MET A 67 -0.97 4.06 6.53
N LEU A 68 -1.45 5.13 5.90
CA LEU A 68 -2.67 5.09 5.11
C LEU A 68 -2.54 4.15 3.91
N HIS A 69 -1.39 4.16 3.21
CA HIS A 69 -1.05 3.28 2.11
C HIS A 69 -1.13 1.80 2.51
N GLU A 70 -0.39 1.42 3.56
CA GLU A 70 -0.37 0.02 4.01
C GLU A 70 -1.73 -0.45 4.56
N MET A 71 -2.45 0.44 5.24
CA MET A 71 -3.83 0.15 5.65
C MET A 71 -4.76 0.00 4.44
N GLY A 72 -4.50 0.70 3.33
CA GLY A 72 -5.21 0.56 2.07
C GLY A 72 -5.00 -0.81 1.45
N HIS A 73 -3.75 -1.30 1.43
CA HIS A 73 -3.43 -2.66 1.02
C HIS A 73 -4.20 -3.71 1.84
N VAL A 74 -4.25 -3.56 3.17
CA VAL A 74 -5.05 -4.44 4.04
C VAL A 74 -6.54 -4.44 3.67
N LEU A 75 -7.07 -3.32 3.18
CA LEU A 75 -8.46 -3.21 2.69
C LEU A 75 -8.65 -3.77 1.27
N GLY A 76 -7.56 -4.10 0.57
CA GLY A 76 -7.57 -4.68 -0.77
C GLY A 76 -7.31 -3.65 -1.89
N MET A 77 -6.79 -2.47 -1.56
CA MET A 77 -6.37 -1.51 -2.58
C MET A 77 -5.02 -1.94 -3.16
N GLU A 78 -4.98 -2.10 -4.48
CA GLU A 78 -3.76 -2.40 -5.23
C GLU A 78 -3.06 -1.09 -5.64
N HIS A 79 -1.80 -1.16 -6.07
CA HIS A 79 -1.11 0.02 -6.54
C HIS A 79 -1.76 0.59 -7.80
N THR A 80 -1.86 1.92 -7.89
CA THR A 80 -2.52 2.57 -9.02
C THR A 80 -1.71 2.44 -10.31
N HIS A 81 -0.38 2.44 -10.21
CA HIS A 81 0.52 2.34 -11.38
C HIS A 81 0.55 0.95 -12.01
N GLU A 82 -0.02 -0.06 -11.36
CA GLU A 82 -0.17 -1.42 -11.89
C GLU A 82 -1.47 -1.61 -12.68
N ARG A 83 -2.36 -0.61 -12.70
CA ARG A 83 -3.66 -0.72 -13.39
C ARG A 83 -3.51 -1.15 -14.84
N PRO A 84 -4.45 -1.96 -15.37
CA PRO A 84 -4.37 -2.44 -16.75
C PRO A 84 -4.43 -1.30 -17.79
N ASP A 85 -5.01 -0.15 -17.42
CA ASP A 85 -5.11 1.04 -18.26
C ASP A 85 -3.99 2.08 -18.02
N ARG A 86 -3.02 1.81 -17.12
CA ARG A 86 -2.01 2.82 -16.70
C ARG A 86 -1.22 3.43 -17.86
N ASN A 87 -0.94 2.66 -18.92
CA ASN A 87 -0.19 3.10 -20.10
C ASN A 87 -0.88 4.23 -20.88
N THR A 88 -2.15 4.52 -20.60
CA THR A 88 -2.86 5.68 -21.17
C THR A 88 -2.66 6.96 -20.36
N TYR A 89 -2.08 6.87 -19.17
CA TYR A 89 -1.97 7.95 -18.18
C TYR A 89 -0.53 8.26 -17.78
N VAL A 90 0.33 7.24 -17.69
CA VAL A 90 1.74 7.35 -17.30
C VAL A 90 2.62 6.45 -18.17
N GLU A 91 3.87 6.87 -18.35
CA GLU A 91 4.92 6.11 -19.01
C GLU A 91 5.93 5.66 -17.95
N VAL A 92 6.41 4.43 -18.05
CA VAL A 92 7.45 3.88 -17.17
C VAL A 92 8.77 3.87 -17.92
N TRP A 93 9.75 4.60 -17.37
CA TRP A 93 11.06 4.86 -17.92
C TRP A 93 12.02 3.76 -17.45
N THR A 94 11.85 2.58 -18.06
CA THR A 94 12.50 1.33 -17.64
C THR A 94 14.03 1.39 -17.57
N GLU A 95 14.65 2.26 -18.35
CA GLU A 95 16.09 2.52 -18.35
C GLU A 95 16.62 3.13 -17.05
N ASN A 96 15.74 3.76 -16.26
CA ASN A 96 16.09 4.38 -14.98
C ASN A 96 15.84 3.42 -13.79
N ILE A 97 15.17 2.28 -13.99
CA ILE A 97 14.81 1.35 -12.91
C ILE A 97 16.04 0.53 -12.46
N GLU A 98 16.19 0.38 -11.16
CA GLU A 98 17.21 -0.46 -10.54
C GLU A 98 17.07 -1.93 -10.98
N LYS A 99 18.21 -2.54 -11.31
CA LYS A 99 18.25 -3.93 -11.78
C LYS A 99 17.66 -4.87 -10.73
N GLY A 100 16.59 -5.58 -11.11
CA GLY A 100 15.87 -6.52 -10.24
C GLY A 100 14.48 -6.04 -9.81
N PHE A 101 14.15 -4.76 -10.04
CA PHE A 101 12.85 -4.19 -9.65
C PHE A 101 11.90 -3.95 -10.82
N MET A 102 12.22 -4.46 -12.01
CA MET A 102 11.37 -4.33 -13.20
C MET A 102 9.97 -4.92 -13.00
N ASP A 103 9.87 -5.99 -12.21
CA ASP A 103 8.60 -6.68 -11.95
C ASP A 103 7.64 -5.85 -11.09
N GLU A 104 8.15 -4.87 -10.32
CA GLU A 104 7.34 -3.94 -9.47
C GLU A 104 6.55 -2.91 -10.31
N PHE A 105 6.79 -2.85 -11.62
CA PHE A 105 6.11 -1.96 -12.56
C PHE A 105 5.21 -2.72 -13.56
N GLY A 106 4.98 -4.01 -13.29
CA GLY A 106 4.11 -4.87 -14.08
C GLY A 106 2.65 -4.40 -14.08
N LEU A 107 1.93 -4.71 -15.17
CA LEU A 107 0.50 -4.48 -15.21
C LEU A 107 -0.24 -5.64 -14.56
N ASN A 108 -1.10 -5.34 -13.59
CA ASN A 108 -2.06 -6.26 -13.06
C ASN A 108 -3.32 -6.28 -13.92
N LYS A 109 -3.37 -7.22 -14.87
CA LYS A 109 -4.49 -7.36 -15.82
C LYS A 109 -5.83 -7.72 -15.17
N LEU A 110 -5.81 -8.18 -13.92
CA LEU A 110 -7.00 -8.59 -13.18
C LEU A 110 -7.49 -7.52 -12.21
N GLN A 111 -6.70 -6.46 -11.97
CA GLN A 111 -7.07 -5.36 -11.10
C GLN A 111 -8.37 -4.71 -11.58
N ASN A 112 -9.28 -4.49 -10.64
CA ASN A 112 -10.54 -3.82 -10.90
C ASN A 112 -10.37 -2.31 -10.76
N THR A 113 -10.64 -1.56 -11.83
CA THR A 113 -10.60 -0.09 -11.79
C THR A 113 -11.81 0.52 -11.09
N HIS A 114 -12.82 -0.29 -10.78
CA HIS A 114 -14.11 0.12 -10.23
C HIS A 114 -14.84 1.17 -11.08
N GLY A 115 -14.48 1.31 -12.35
CA GLY A 115 -14.98 2.38 -13.23
C GLY A 115 -14.51 3.78 -12.83
N LEU A 116 -13.53 3.89 -11.93
CA LEU A 116 -12.99 5.17 -11.47
C LEU A 116 -11.88 5.67 -12.41
N PRO A 117 -11.77 7.00 -12.59
CA PRO A 117 -10.63 7.61 -13.30
C PRO A 117 -9.30 7.19 -12.70
N TYR A 118 -8.23 7.34 -13.47
CA TYR A 118 -6.87 7.14 -12.97
C TYR A 118 -6.54 8.23 -11.93
N ASP A 119 -6.07 7.83 -10.76
CA ASP A 119 -5.73 8.73 -9.67
C ASP A 119 -4.20 8.86 -9.54
N TYR A 120 -3.68 10.05 -9.84
CA TYR A 120 -2.26 10.36 -9.69
C TYR A 120 -1.86 10.64 -8.24
N LEU A 121 -2.82 10.72 -7.32
CA LEU A 121 -2.53 11.02 -5.92
C LEU A 121 -1.73 9.87 -5.28
N PRO A 122 -0.76 10.21 -4.43
CA PRO A 122 0.30 9.30 -4.01
C PRO A 122 -0.15 8.21 -3.03
N MET A 123 -1.42 8.20 -2.59
CA MET A 123 -1.82 7.27 -1.53
C MET A 123 -1.63 5.81 -1.97
N MET A 124 -1.96 5.44 -3.21
CA MET A 124 -1.68 4.10 -3.77
C MET A 124 -0.82 4.14 -5.03
N HIS A 125 -0.40 5.32 -5.47
CA HIS A 125 0.48 5.47 -6.63
C HIS A 125 1.92 5.65 -6.17
N TYR A 126 2.87 4.94 -6.78
CA TYR A 126 4.29 5.20 -6.53
C TYR A 126 4.69 6.63 -6.89
N THR A 127 5.67 7.17 -6.18
CA THR A 127 6.28 8.45 -6.56
C THR A 127 7.18 8.25 -7.77
N ASN A 128 7.47 9.33 -8.49
CA ASN A 128 8.21 9.28 -9.76
C ASN A 128 9.64 8.74 -9.66
N TRP A 129 10.19 8.50 -8.46
CA TRP A 129 11.59 8.08 -8.27
C TRP A 129 11.71 6.69 -7.63
N TYR A 130 10.60 5.98 -7.48
CA TYR A 130 10.60 4.68 -6.83
C TYR A 130 11.48 3.71 -7.62
N PHE A 131 12.38 2.99 -6.92
CA PHE A 131 13.39 2.12 -7.52
C PHE A 131 14.28 2.77 -8.60
N SER A 132 14.49 4.09 -8.54
CA SER A 132 15.40 4.77 -9.46
C SER A 132 16.86 4.44 -9.19
N SER A 133 17.58 3.99 -10.22
CA SER A 133 19.01 3.67 -10.18
C SER A 133 19.92 4.90 -10.29
N ASN A 134 19.39 6.01 -10.81
CA ASN A 134 20.17 7.19 -11.18
C ASN A 134 19.55 8.52 -10.69
N GLY A 135 18.48 8.46 -9.90
CA GLY A 135 17.77 9.63 -9.37
C GLY A 135 16.88 10.35 -10.39
N LEU A 136 16.73 9.80 -11.60
CA LEU A 136 15.78 10.28 -12.61
C LEU A 136 14.43 9.58 -12.44
N PHE A 137 13.42 10.03 -13.20
CA PHE A 137 12.08 9.45 -13.13
C PHE A 137 12.07 7.99 -13.60
N THR A 138 11.33 7.15 -12.90
CA THR A 138 11.03 5.76 -13.26
C THR A 138 9.63 5.60 -13.84
#